data_AF-A0A1N6QEP8-F1
#
_entry.id   AF-A0A1N6QEP8-F1
#
_cell.length_a   1.000
_cell.length_b   1.000
_cell.length_c   1.000
_cell.angle_alpha   90.00
_cell.angle_beta   90.00
_cell.angle_gamma   90.00
#
_symmetry.space_group_name_H-M   'P 1'
#
loop_
_entity.id
_entity.type
_entity.pdbx_description
1 polymer ?
#
loop_
_entity_poly.entity_id
_entity_poly.type
_entity_poly.pdbx_seq_one_letter_code
_entity_poly.pdbx_strand_id
1 'polypeptide(L)'
;MSAPKIDALAMAEQMARARRDAVAQQLAVARQGWVSAQLQRDQLEGYAQETTARWGASEARHAPEIMRHHYQFMDRLHHTIQMQAGILEQHAQTVSRIAGRLQEAEQKLEALRQVIASRDAKARQAEQRREQKAADELAAQVHRRQQGRAAWEGR
;
A
#
# COMPACT_ATOMS: atom_id res chain seq x y z
N MET A 1 25.81 -27.14 -7.75
CA MET A 1 25.41 -25.84 -8.36
C MET A 1 23.95 -25.52 -8.02
N SER A 2 23.64 -25.10 -6.79
CA SER A 2 22.25 -24.82 -6.34
C SER A 2 21.99 -23.32 -6.14
N ALA A 3 22.46 -22.48 -7.07
CA ALA A 3 22.40 -21.02 -7.00
C ALA A 3 21.21 -20.30 -7.69
N PRO A 4 20.35 -20.90 -8.55
CA PRO A 4 19.35 -20.10 -9.29
C PRO A 4 18.07 -19.74 -8.49
N LYS A 5 17.78 -20.43 -7.38
CA LYS A 5 16.53 -20.19 -6.60
C LYS A 5 16.61 -19.05 -5.59
N ILE A 6 17.81 -18.65 -5.16
CA ILE A 6 18.00 -17.51 -4.24
C ILE A 6 17.72 -16.21 -4.97
N ASP A 7 18.25 -16.09 -6.18
CA ASP A 7 18.07 -14.93 -7.04
C ASP A 7 16.59 -14.75 -7.45
N ALA A 8 15.91 -15.85 -7.77
CA ALA A 8 14.50 -15.82 -8.14
C ALA A 8 13.56 -15.32 -7.01
N LEU A 9 13.79 -15.70 -5.75
CA LEU A 9 12.97 -15.22 -4.63
C LEU A 9 13.26 -13.76 -4.27
N ALA A 10 14.53 -13.35 -4.33
CA ALA A 10 14.92 -11.96 -4.12
C ALA A 10 14.32 -11.05 -5.22
N MET A 11 14.37 -11.50 -6.48
CA MET A 11 13.73 -10.83 -7.60
C MET A 11 12.20 -10.75 -7.41
N ALA A 12 11.56 -11.84 -6.99
CA ALA A 12 10.12 -11.84 -6.70
C ALA A 12 9.76 -10.84 -5.58
N GLU A 13 10.61 -10.69 -4.55
CA GLU A 13 10.40 -9.72 -3.49
C GLU A 13 10.51 -8.28 -4.00
N GLN A 14 11.52 -8.00 -4.83
CA GLN A 14 11.66 -6.69 -5.47
C GLN A 14 10.45 -6.36 -6.35
N MET A 15 9.98 -7.32 -7.16
CA MET A 15 8.78 -7.15 -7.98
C MET A 15 7.52 -6.93 -7.13
N ALA A 16 7.36 -7.66 -6.03
CA ALA A 16 6.24 -7.48 -5.11
C ALA A 16 6.26 -6.10 -4.44
N ARG A 17 7.44 -5.60 -4.03
CA ARG A 17 7.65 -4.25 -3.50
C ARG A 17 7.27 -3.18 -4.52
N ALA A 18 7.82 -3.28 -5.72
CA ALA A 18 7.53 -2.37 -6.82
C ALA A 18 6.03 -2.36 -7.16
N ARG A 19 5.37 -3.52 -7.12
CA ARG A 19 3.93 -3.62 -7.32
C ARG A 19 3.16 -2.89 -6.21
N ARG A 20 3.51 -3.10 -4.94
CA ARG A 20 2.90 -2.39 -3.82
C ARG A 20 3.07 -0.87 -3.97
N ASP A 21 4.27 -0.40 -4.32
CA ASP A 21 4.52 1.04 -4.54
C ASP A 21 3.68 1.62 -5.66
N ALA A 22 3.59 0.93 -6.79
CA ALA A 22 2.76 1.37 -7.90
C ALA A 22 1.28 1.48 -7.50
N VAL A 23 0.77 0.57 -6.68
CA VAL A 23 -0.61 0.64 -6.17
C VAL A 23 -0.77 1.74 -5.12
N ALA A 24 0.23 1.97 -4.26
CA ALA A 24 0.21 3.06 -3.30
C ALA A 24 0.18 4.44 -3.99
N GLN A 25 0.95 4.60 -5.07
CA GLN A 25 0.90 5.81 -5.90
C GLN A 25 -0.48 5.99 -6.56
N GLN A 26 -1.09 4.91 -7.09
CA GLN A 26 -2.45 4.96 -7.62
C GLN A 26 -3.47 5.38 -6.55
N LEU A 27 -3.32 4.90 -5.31
CA LEU A 27 -4.19 5.29 -4.21
C LEU A 27 -4.05 6.76 -3.87
N ALA A 28 -2.82 7.29 -3.85
CA ALA A 28 -2.56 8.71 -3.59
C ALA A 28 -3.26 9.59 -4.65
N VAL A 29 -3.11 9.26 -5.93
CA VAL A 29 -3.78 9.98 -7.03
C VAL A 29 -5.31 9.90 -6.91
N ALA A 30 -5.86 8.72 -6.61
CA ALA A 30 -7.30 8.55 -6.43
C ALA A 30 -7.85 9.38 -5.26
N ARG A 31 -7.12 9.45 -4.14
CA ARG A 31 -7.47 10.28 -2.98
C ARG A 31 -7.42 11.76 -3.32
N GLN A 32 -6.40 12.22 -4.04
CA GLN A 32 -6.33 13.61 -4.50
C GLN A 32 -7.53 13.97 -5.38
N GLY A 33 -7.93 13.07 -6.29
CA GLY A 33 -9.13 13.25 -7.11
C GLY A 33 -10.41 13.38 -6.27
N TRP A 34 -10.57 12.51 -5.27
CA TRP A 34 -11.72 12.58 -4.35
C TRP A 34 -11.76 13.89 -3.54
N VAL A 35 -10.63 14.33 -2.98
CA VAL A 35 -10.54 15.61 -2.25
C VAL A 35 -10.87 16.80 -3.17
N SER A 36 -10.35 16.79 -4.40
CA SER A 36 -10.65 17.83 -5.38
C SER A 36 -12.14 17.89 -5.71
N ALA A 37 -12.77 16.74 -5.93
CA ALA A 37 -14.21 16.66 -6.18
C ALA A 37 -15.04 17.13 -4.98
N GLN A 38 -14.59 16.89 -3.75
CA GLN A 38 -15.26 17.40 -2.54
C GLN A 38 -15.17 18.93 -2.48
N LEU A 39 -13.98 19.48 -2.67
CA LEU A 39 -13.78 20.93 -2.66
C LEU A 39 -14.65 21.63 -3.72
N GLN A 40 -14.76 21.07 -4.93
CA GLN A 40 -15.62 21.60 -5.98
C GLN A 40 -17.10 21.60 -5.58
N ARG A 41 -17.56 20.53 -4.91
CA ARG A 41 -18.93 20.47 -4.41
C ARG A 41 -19.16 21.53 -3.33
N ASP A 42 -18.28 21.63 -2.35
CA ASP A 42 -18.39 22.58 -1.24
C ASP A 42 -18.45 24.01 -1.76
N GLN A 43 -17.67 24.32 -2.80
CA GLN A 43 -17.73 25.61 -3.50
C GLN A 43 -19.10 25.88 -4.16
N LEU A 44 -19.67 24.88 -4.84
CA LEU A 44 -20.99 25.02 -5.48
C LEU A 44 -22.11 25.20 -4.43
N GLU A 45 -22.05 24.45 -3.34
CA GLU A 45 -23.01 24.56 -2.24
C GLU A 45 -22.92 25.92 -1.54
N GLY A 46 -21.69 26.38 -1.22
CA GLY A 46 -21.47 27.71 -0.65
C GLY A 46 -21.98 28.80 -1.57
N TYR A 47 -21.68 28.71 -2.88
CA TYR A 47 -22.17 29.67 -3.87
C TYR A 47 -23.70 29.69 -3.97
N ALA A 48 -24.36 28.52 -3.91
CA ALA A 48 -25.82 28.43 -3.90
C ALA A 48 -26.42 29.12 -2.66
N GLN A 49 -25.85 28.88 -1.48
CA GLN A 49 -26.29 29.49 -0.22
C GLN A 49 -26.12 31.01 -0.23
N GLU A 50 -24.94 31.50 -0.62
CA GLU A 50 -24.69 32.95 -0.70
C GLU A 50 -25.60 33.66 -1.70
N THR A 51 -25.86 33.01 -2.84
CA THR A 51 -26.73 33.57 -3.89
C THR A 51 -28.17 33.64 -3.41
N THR A 52 -28.65 32.60 -2.73
CA THR A 52 -30.00 32.57 -2.12
C THR A 52 -30.15 33.63 -1.03
N ALA A 53 -29.16 33.78 -0.15
CA ALA A 53 -29.19 34.78 0.92
C ALA A 53 -29.21 36.23 0.39
N ARG A 54 -28.37 36.53 -0.61
CA ARG A 54 -28.35 37.83 -1.28
C ARG A 54 -29.65 38.11 -2.03
N TRP A 55 -30.23 37.09 -2.64
CA TRP A 55 -31.51 37.20 -3.33
C TRP A 55 -32.65 37.54 -2.36
N GLY A 56 -32.80 36.79 -1.26
CA GLY A 56 -33.85 37.04 -0.26
C GLY A 56 -33.78 38.45 0.36
N ALA A 57 -32.59 39.02 0.52
CA ALA A 57 -32.41 40.39 1.03
C ALA A 57 -32.86 41.49 0.03
N SER A 58 -33.03 41.16 -1.25
CA SER A 58 -33.34 42.12 -2.32
C SER A 58 -34.61 41.80 -3.11
N GLU A 59 -35.30 40.70 -2.78
CA GLU A 59 -36.38 40.10 -3.56
C GLU A 59 -37.52 41.07 -3.92
N ALA A 60 -37.94 41.92 -2.98
CA ALA A 60 -39.05 42.86 -3.17
C ALA A 60 -38.78 43.97 -4.21
N ARG A 61 -37.55 44.09 -4.75
CA ARG A 61 -37.15 45.14 -5.71
C ARG A 61 -36.93 44.62 -7.14
N HIS A 62 -37.09 43.32 -7.38
CA HIS A 62 -36.76 42.71 -8.67
C HIS A 62 -37.94 42.66 -9.64
N ALA A 63 -37.65 42.83 -10.93
CA ALA A 63 -38.65 42.63 -11.98
C ALA A 63 -39.00 41.13 -12.14
N PRO A 64 -40.24 40.77 -12.53
CA PRO A 64 -40.68 39.38 -12.67
C PRO A 64 -39.78 38.52 -13.59
N GLU A 65 -39.23 39.11 -14.66
CA GLU A 65 -38.31 38.43 -15.57
C GLU A 65 -37.01 38.03 -14.86
N ILE A 66 -36.48 38.88 -13.98
CA ILE A 66 -35.27 38.61 -13.19
C ILE A 66 -35.56 37.48 -12.19
N MET A 67 -36.75 37.47 -11.57
CA MET A 67 -37.17 36.38 -10.68
C MET A 67 -37.17 35.04 -11.43
N ARG A 68 -37.77 34.99 -12.62
CA ARG A 68 -37.79 33.77 -13.45
C ARG A 68 -36.39 33.27 -13.77
N HIS A 69 -35.47 34.16 -14.15
CA HIS A 69 -34.10 33.78 -14.47
C HIS A 69 -33.33 33.29 -13.23
N HIS A 70 -33.55 33.90 -12.06
CA HIS A 70 -32.97 33.45 -10.81
C HIS A 70 -33.39 32.01 -10.47
N TYR A 71 -34.69 31.71 -10.51
CA TYR A 71 -35.18 30.35 -10.23
C TYR A 71 -34.64 29.33 -11.23
N GLN A 72 -34.63 29.65 -12.53
CA GLN A 72 -34.05 28.77 -13.55
C GLN A 72 -32.56 28.51 -13.34
N PHE A 73 -31.81 29.51 -12.89
CA PHE A 73 -30.40 29.37 -12.57
C PHE A 73 -30.20 28.47 -11.34
N MET A 74 -30.97 28.72 -10.27
CA MET A 74 -30.90 27.93 -9.03
C MET A 74 -31.27 26.46 -9.27
N ASP A 75 -32.27 26.18 -10.10
CA ASP A 75 -32.64 24.80 -10.49
C ASP A 75 -31.47 24.08 -11.18
N ARG A 76 -30.79 24.76 -12.11
CA ARG A 76 -29.60 24.19 -12.79
C ARG A 76 -28.43 23.99 -11.83
N LEU A 77 -28.23 24.92 -10.90
CA LEU A 77 -27.16 24.83 -9.91
C LEU A 77 -27.40 23.65 -8.97
N HIS A 78 -28.61 23.51 -8.43
CA HIS A 78 -28.99 22.36 -7.61
C HIS A 78 -28.87 21.04 -8.39
N HIS A 79 -29.31 21.00 -9.65
CA HIS A 79 -29.13 19.82 -10.48
C HIS A 79 -27.65 19.45 -10.64
N THR A 80 -26.78 20.42 -10.87
CA THR A 80 -25.33 20.21 -10.97
C THR A 80 -24.73 19.68 -9.66
N ILE A 81 -25.14 20.24 -8.51
CA ILE A 81 -24.71 19.76 -7.19
C ILE A 81 -25.12 18.30 -6.97
N GLN A 82 -26.32 17.92 -7.40
CA GLN A 82 -26.78 16.52 -7.30
C GLN A 82 -25.97 15.59 -8.22
N MET A 83 -25.64 16.01 -9.44
CA MET A 83 -24.74 15.24 -10.31
C MET A 83 -23.35 15.07 -9.67
N GLN A 84 -22.82 16.11 -9.04
CA GLN A 84 -21.53 16.08 -8.34
C GLN A 84 -21.53 15.09 -7.16
N ALA A 85 -22.69 14.81 -6.55
CA ALA A 85 -22.83 13.77 -5.52
C ALA A 85 -22.51 12.37 -6.08
N GLY A 86 -23.02 12.05 -7.28
CA GLY A 86 -22.72 10.79 -7.95
C GLY A 86 -21.25 10.66 -8.34
N ILE A 87 -20.62 11.76 -8.78
CA ILE A 87 -19.18 11.80 -9.09
C ILE A 87 -18.35 11.55 -7.83
N LEU A 88 -18.73 12.14 -6.70
CA LEU A 88 -18.06 11.90 -5.41
C LEU A 88 -18.16 10.45 -4.96
N GLU A 89 -19.33 9.83 -5.14
CA GLU A 89 -19.52 8.42 -4.84
C GLU A 89 -18.63 7.53 -5.73
N GLN A 90 -18.53 7.83 -7.02
CA GLN A 90 -17.62 7.12 -7.93
C GLN A 90 -16.15 7.25 -7.52
N HIS A 91 -15.72 8.44 -7.08
CA HIS A 91 -14.39 8.65 -6.53
C HIS A 91 -14.17 7.86 -5.24
N ALA A 92 -15.14 7.86 -4.33
CA ALA A 92 -15.07 7.10 -3.08
C ALA A 92 -14.97 5.58 -3.33
N GLN A 93 -15.78 5.05 -4.25
CA GLN A 93 -15.71 3.65 -4.68
C GLN A 93 -14.36 3.32 -5.31
N THR A 94 -13.81 4.23 -6.12
CA THR A 94 -12.48 4.06 -6.72
C THR A 94 -11.38 4.02 -5.67
N VAL A 95 -11.40 4.92 -4.68
CA VAL A 95 -10.47 4.92 -3.56
C VAL A 95 -10.56 3.61 -2.78
N SER A 96 -11.78 3.17 -2.44
CA SER A 96 -12.01 1.91 -1.71
C SER A 96 -11.45 0.70 -2.47
N ARG A 97 -11.72 0.61 -3.78
CA ARG A 97 -11.21 -0.48 -4.62
C ARG A 97 -9.68 -0.50 -4.69
N ILE A 98 -9.04 0.65 -4.84
CA ILE A 98 -7.58 0.73 -4.91
C ILE A 98 -6.95 0.44 -3.53
N ALA A 99 -7.58 0.88 -2.45
CA ALA A 99 -7.16 0.56 -1.08
C ALA A 99 -7.17 -0.96 -0.83
N GLY A 100 -8.22 -1.67 -1.28
CA GLY A 100 -8.26 -3.14 -1.23
C GLY A 100 -7.11 -3.79 -1.99
N ARG A 101 -6.80 -3.28 -3.20
CA ARG A 101 -5.65 -3.76 -3.99
C ARG A 101 -4.30 -3.49 -3.31
N LEU A 102 -4.17 -2.40 -2.57
CA LEU A 102 -2.96 -2.09 -1.80
C LEU A 102 -2.79 -3.12 -0.67
N GLN A 103 -3.85 -3.37 0.09
CA GLN A 103 -3.85 -4.36 1.16
C GLN A 103 -3.47 -5.75 0.63
N GLU A 104 -4.01 -6.18 -0.51
CA GLU A 104 -3.63 -7.45 -1.14
C GLU A 104 -2.14 -7.48 -1.54
N ALA A 105 -1.61 -6.38 -2.07
CA ALA A 105 -0.20 -6.29 -2.46
C ALA A 105 0.73 -6.34 -1.23
N GLU A 106 0.34 -5.69 -0.13
CA GLU A 106 1.06 -5.74 1.15
C GLU A 106 1.06 -7.14 1.75
N GLN A 107 -0.10 -7.81 1.77
CA GLN A 107 -0.22 -9.20 2.25
C GLN A 107 0.68 -10.15 1.44
N LYS A 108 0.69 -10.01 0.11
CA LYS A 108 1.55 -10.83 -0.77
C LYS A 108 3.03 -10.59 -0.51
N LEU A 109 3.43 -9.32 -0.34
CA LEU A 109 4.80 -8.96 -0.02
C LEU A 109 5.22 -9.56 1.33
N GLU A 110 4.38 -9.43 2.35
CA GLU A 110 4.67 -9.95 3.69
C GLU A 110 4.77 -11.48 3.69
N ALA A 111 3.84 -12.17 3.04
CA ALA A 111 3.90 -13.62 2.87
C ALA A 111 5.22 -14.07 2.20
N LEU A 112 5.67 -13.35 1.17
CA LEU A 112 6.93 -13.66 0.49
C LEU A 112 8.15 -13.44 1.39
N ARG A 113 8.16 -12.37 2.20
CA ARG A 113 9.23 -12.09 3.17
C ARG A 113 9.32 -13.19 4.22
N GLN A 114 8.19 -13.69 4.71
CA GLN A 114 8.15 -14.80 5.66
C GLN A 114 8.71 -16.09 5.06
N VAL A 115 8.39 -16.39 3.79
CA VAL A 115 8.95 -17.55 3.08
C VAL A 115 10.47 -17.44 2.92
N ILE A 116 10.97 -16.27 2.52
CA ILE A 116 12.41 -16.01 2.38
C ILE A 116 13.11 -16.18 3.74
N ALA A 117 12.59 -15.54 4.79
CA ALA A 117 13.14 -15.63 6.14
C ALA A 117 13.18 -17.07 6.67
N SER A 118 12.09 -17.84 6.48
CA SER A 118 12.03 -19.25 6.87
C SER A 118 13.10 -20.09 6.18
N ARG A 119 13.32 -19.84 4.89
CA ARG A 119 14.33 -20.54 4.11
C ARG A 119 15.74 -20.19 4.57
N ASP A 120 16.02 -18.92 4.80
CA ASP A 120 17.35 -18.46 5.21
C ASP A 120 17.68 -18.93 6.64
N ALA A 121 16.67 -19.05 7.52
CA ALA A 121 16.84 -19.69 8.82
C ALA A 121 17.22 -21.19 8.67
N LYS A 122 16.53 -21.93 7.80
CA LYS A 122 16.85 -23.34 7.52
C LYS A 122 18.24 -23.52 6.92
N ALA A 123 18.66 -22.62 6.03
CA ALA A 123 19.99 -22.64 5.42
C ALA A 123 21.08 -22.43 6.48
N ARG A 124 20.95 -21.40 7.32
CA ARG A 124 21.87 -21.13 8.44
C ARG A 124 21.95 -22.31 9.41
N GLN A 125 20.82 -22.93 9.75
CA GLN A 125 20.80 -24.11 10.62
C GLN A 125 21.51 -25.32 9.97
N ALA A 126 21.41 -25.49 8.65
CA ALA A 126 22.12 -26.55 7.95
C ALA A 126 23.64 -26.31 7.91
N GLU A 127 24.05 -25.06 7.72
CA GLU A 127 25.46 -24.65 7.74
C GLU A 127 26.09 -24.83 9.11
N GLN A 128 25.43 -24.32 10.16
CA GLN A 128 25.89 -24.48 11.55
C GLN A 128 26.07 -25.96 11.94
N ARG A 129 25.17 -26.85 11.49
CA ARG A 129 25.31 -28.30 11.70
C ARG A 129 26.51 -28.90 10.97
N ARG A 130 26.85 -28.40 9.79
CA ARG A 130 28.04 -28.85 9.03
C ARG A 130 29.32 -28.38 9.71
N GLU A 131 29.35 -27.13 10.14
CA GLU A 131 30.49 -26.54 10.87
C GLU A 131 30.73 -27.27 12.19
N GLN A 132 29.67 -27.51 12.97
CA GLN A 132 29.77 -28.28 14.22
C GLN A 132 30.33 -29.68 13.96
N LYS A 133 29.80 -30.40 12.96
CA LYS A 133 30.28 -31.74 12.61
C LYS A 133 31.77 -31.74 12.22
N ALA A 134 32.19 -30.77 11.42
CA ALA A 134 33.59 -30.64 11.01
C ALA A 134 34.51 -30.32 12.21
N ALA A 135 34.06 -29.48 13.14
CA ALA A 135 34.78 -29.16 14.37
C ALA A 135 34.92 -30.39 15.27
N ASP A 136 33.84 -31.16 15.45
CA ASP A 136 33.83 -32.40 16.23
C ASP A 136 34.78 -33.46 15.64
N GLU A 137 34.79 -33.61 14.30
CA GLU A 137 35.70 -34.52 13.59
C GLU A 137 37.17 -34.13 13.77
N LEU A 138 37.48 -32.83 13.74
CA LEU A 138 38.83 -32.31 13.99
C LEU A 138 39.27 -32.58 15.44
N ALA A 139 38.40 -32.29 16.41
CA ALA A 139 38.67 -32.53 17.83
C ALA A 139 38.93 -34.02 18.12
N ALA A 140 38.12 -34.91 17.54
CA ALA A 140 38.32 -36.36 17.66
C ALA A 140 39.66 -36.83 17.07
N GLN A 141 40.10 -36.25 15.94
CA GLN A 141 41.40 -36.56 15.34
C GLN A 141 42.57 -36.09 16.22
N VAL A 142 42.50 -34.87 16.77
CA VAL A 142 43.52 -34.34 17.67
C VAL A 142 43.62 -35.19 18.95
N HIS A 143 42.48 -35.52 19.54
CA HIS A 143 42.41 -36.37 20.74
C HIS A 143 43.02 -37.76 20.48
N ARG A 144 42.68 -38.40 19.34
CA ARG A 144 43.31 -39.68 18.95
C ARG A 144 44.84 -39.58 18.80
N ARG A 145 45.36 -38.50 18.22
CA ARG A 145 46.81 -38.30 18.09
C ARG A 145 47.48 -38.09 19.45
N GLN A 146 46.85 -37.36 20.37
CA GLN A 146 47.36 -37.13 21.72
C GLN A 146 47.37 -38.41 22.56
N GLN A 147 46.30 -39.20 22.51
CA GLN A 147 46.25 -40.51 23.18
C GLN A 147 47.28 -41.50 22.62
N GLY A 148 47.48 -41.51 21.30
CA GLY A 148 48.54 -42.29 20.66
C GLY A 148 49.94 -41.88 21.13
N ARG A 149 50.20 -40.59 21.31
CA ARG A 149 51.48 -40.07 21.84
C ARG A 149 51.71 -40.44 23.30
N ALA A 150 50.71 -40.25 24.17
CA ALA A 150 50.82 -40.59 25.59
C ALA A 150 51.05 -42.09 25.83
N ALA A 151 50.51 -42.95 24.97
CA ALA A 151 50.75 -44.40 25.02
C ALA A 151 52.17 -44.82 24.58
N TRP A 152 52.93 -43.95 23.91
CA TRP A 152 54.31 -44.20 23.50
C TRP A 152 55.36 -43.67 24.48
N GLU A 153 55.07 -42.61 25.25
CA GLU A 153 55.99 -42.03 26.24
C GLU A 153 55.95 -42.74 27.62
N GLY A 154 54.97 -43.61 27.86
CA GLY A 154 54.82 -44.37 29.11
C GLY A 154 55.47 -45.77 29.15
N ARG A 155 56.47 -46.06 28.29
CA ARG A 155 57.22 -47.33 28.30
C ARG A 155 58.70 -47.10 28.56
#